data_AF-X1TDV3-F1
#
_entry.id   AF-X1TDV3-F1
#
_cell.length_a   1.000
_cell.length_b   1.000
_cell.length_c   1.000
_cell.angle_alpha   90.00
_cell.angle_beta   90.00
_cell.angle_gamma   90.00
#
_symmetry.space_group_name_H-M   'P 1'
#
loop_
_entity.id
_entity.type
_entity.pdbx_description
1 polymer ?
#
loop_
_entity_poly.entity_id
_entity_poly.type
_entity_poly.pdbx_seq_one_letter_code
_entity_poly.pdbx_strand_id
1 'polypeptide(L)'
;MKYTGKMWFLQDNNINTDQIFPGKYTYDPLTPEQMAEHALEDYIPSFAKDVQKGDILITGQNFGSGSSREQAVTCLKASGVATIIGISFGRIFYRNAINNAFPLIQSPKAVSYIF
;
A
#
# COMPACT_ATOMS: atom_id res chain seq x y z
N MET A 1 5.93 19.47 -4.30
CA MET A 1 5.48 18.38 -5.20
C MET A 1 3.97 18.21 -5.02
N LYS A 2 3.22 17.92 -6.09
CA LYS A 2 1.75 17.77 -6.07
C LYS A 2 1.40 16.37 -6.59
N TYR A 3 0.55 15.63 -5.87
CA TYR A 3 -0.01 14.35 -6.34
C TYR A 3 -1.46 14.56 -6.80
N THR A 4 -1.87 13.85 -7.85
CA THR A 4 -3.24 13.87 -8.37
C THR A 4 -3.51 12.50 -9.01
N GLY A 5 -4.61 11.87 -8.64
CA GLY A 5 -4.98 10.54 -9.12
C GLY A 5 -6.29 10.06 -8.48
N LYS A 6 -6.75 8.86 -8.87
CA LYS A 6 -7.93 8.25 -8.28
C LYS A 6 -7.62 7.87 -6.83
N MET A 7 -8.58 8.08 -5.93
CA MET A 7 -8.46 7.65 -4.54
C MET A 7 -9.05 6.24 -4.36
N TRP A 8 -8.29 5.39 -3.69
CA TRP A 8 -8.70 4.05 -3.28
C TRP A 8 -8.91 4.05 -1.77
N PHE A 9 -10.10 3.67 -1.34
CA PHE A 9 -10.51 3.72 0.07
C PHE A 9 -10.42 2.34 0.70
N LEU A 10 -9.46 2.15 1.61
CA LEU A 10 -9.26 0.91 2.35
C LEU A 10 -9.67 1.18 3.82
N GLN A 11 -10.94 0.89 4.12
CA GLN A 11 -11.60 1.31 5.36
C GLN A 11 -11.16 0.53 6.60
N ASP A 12 -10.59 -0.66 6.41
CA ASP A 12 -10.22 -1.52 7.53
C ASP A 12 -8.97 -1.02 8.27
N ASN A 13 -8.99 -1.22 9.58
CA ASN A 13 -7.80 -1.08 10.42
C ASN A 13 -6.96 -2.35 10.36
N ASN A 14 -5.66 -2.20 10.62
CA ASN A 14 -4.71 -3.31 10.71
C ASN A 14 -4.54 -4.12 9.42
N ILE A 15 -4.79 -3.52 8.25
CA ILE A 15 -4.45 -4.15 6.96
C ILE A 15 -2.97 -4.51 7.00
N ASN A 16 -2.71 -5.82 6.96
CA ASN A 16 -1.39 -6.37 7.20
C ASN A 16 -0.65 -6.62 5.87
N THR A 17 0.60 -7.05 5.99
CA THR A 17 1.46 -7.30 4.83
C THR A 17 0.95 -8.43 3.92
N ASP A 18 0.15 -9.40 4.39
CA ASP A 18 -0.44 -10.47 3.55
C ASP A 18 -1.58 -9.93 2.70
N GLN A 19 -2.39 -9.04 3.27
CA GLN A 19 -3.49 -8.40 2.56
C GLN A 19 -2.97 -7.41 1.50
N ILE A 20 -1.77 -6.84 1.70
CA ILE A 20 -1.10 -5.98 0.72
C ILE A 20 -0.42 -6.80 -0.37
N PHE A 21 0.32 -7.85 0.02
CA PHE A 21 1.02 -8.74 -0.89
C PHE A 21 0.99 -10.17 -0.32
N PRO A 22 0.25 -11.10 -0.93
CA PRO A 22 0.00 -12.41 -0.34
C PRO A 22 1.25 -13.21 -0.02
N GLY A 23 1.25 -13.85 1.15
CA GLY A 23 2.36 -14.64 1.66
C GLY A 23 2.86 -15.74 0.70
N LYS A 24 1.97 -16.28 -0.13
CA LYS A 24 2.28 -17.34 -1.10
C LYS A 24 3.36 -16.97 -2.13
N TYR A 25 3.56 -15.68 -2.41
CA TYR A 25 4.57 -15.20 -3.36
C TYR A 25 5.87 -14.72 -2.68
N THR A 26 5.95 -14.76 -1.35
CA THR A 26 7.03 -14.10 -0.58
C THR A 26 8.43 -14.57 -0.98
N TYR A 27 8.56 -15.86 -1.33
CA TYR A 27 9.83 -16.50 -1.65
C TYR A 27 10.03 -16.72 -3.15
N ASP A 28 9.06 -16.30 -3.96
CA ASP A 28 9.19 -16.34 -5.40
C ASP A 28 10.09 -15.18 -5.87
N PRO A 29 11.02 -15.42 -6.79
CA PRO A 29 11.95 -14.39 -7.28
C PRO A 29 11.25 -13.48 -8.30
N LEU A 30 10.20 -12.79 -7.88
CA LEU A 30 9.41 -11.89 -8.72
C LEU A 30 10.15 -10.56 -8.92
N THR A 31 10.04 -10.02 -10.14
CA THR A 31 10.38 -8.63 -10.42
C THR A 31 9.36 -7.67 -9.76
N PRO A 32 9.71 -6.39 -9.51
CA PRO A 32 8.75 -5.41 -8.99
C PRO A 32 7.47 -5.32 -9.84
N GLU A 33 7.60 -5.41 -11.16
CA GLU A 33 6.47 -5.38 -12.09
C GLU A 33 5.56 -6.58 -11.89
N GLN A 34 6.11 -7.79 -11.72
CA GLN A 34 5.32 -8.98 -11.39
C GLN A 34 4.71 -8.90 -9.98
N MET A 35 5.41 -8.29 -9.01
CA MET A 35 4.82 -8.07 -7.68
C MET A 35 3.62 -7.13 -7.74
N ALA A 36 3.63 -6.13 -8.63
CA ALA A 36 2.52 -5.20 -8.81
C ALA A 36 1.23 -5.91 -9.30
N GLU A 37 1.35 -7.01 -10.05
CA GLU A 37 0.22 -7.81 -10.51
C GLU A 37 -0.56 -8.46 -9.34
N HIS A 38 0.08 -8.58 -8.18
CA HIS A 38 -0.47 -9.19 -6.97
C HIS A 38 -0.75 -8.16 -5.85
N ALA A 39 -0.60 -6.88 -6.13
CA ALA A 39 -0.88 -5.82 -5.17
C ALA A 39 -2.35 -5.85 -4.76
N LEU A 40 -2.60 -5.97 -3.45
CA LEU A 40 -3.93 -6.02 -2.83
C LEU A 40 -4.85 -7.12 -3.38
N GLU A 41 -4.35 -8.19 -4.02
CA GLU A 41 -5.23 -9.16 -4.72
C GLU A 41 -6.23 -9.85 -3.78
N ASP A 42 -5.83 -10.13 -2.54
CA ASP A 42 -6.68 -10.77 -1.54
C ASP A 42 -7.64 -9.77 -0.85
N TYR A 43 -7.44 -8.47 -1.06
CA TYR A 43 -8.25 -7.39 -0.48
C TYR A 43 -9.20 -6.76 -1.51
N ILE A 44 -8.68 -6.38 -2.68
CA ILE A 44 -9.41 -5.83 -3.83
C ILE A 44 -8.93 -6.59 -5.08
N PRO A 45 -9.62 -7.67 -5.50
CA PRO A 45 -9.16 -8.54 -6.59
C PRO A 45 -8.96 -7.85 -7.95
N SER A 46 -9.62 -6.71 -8.20
CA SER A 46 -9.46 -5.94 -9.44
C SER A 46 -8.36 -4.88 -9.38
N PHE A 47 -7.74 -4.65 -8.21
CA PHE A 47 -6.85 -3.52 -7.97
C PHE A 47 -5.73 -3.43 -9.00
N ALA A 48 -4.97 -4.51 -9.21
CA ALA A 48 -3.83 -4.53 -10.12
C ALA A 48 -4.22 -4.22 -11.58
N LYS A 49 -5.45 -4.52 -12.00
CA LYS A 49 -5.95 -4.18 -13.35
C LYS A 49 -6.39 -2.72 -13.47
N ASP A 50 -6.95 -2.18 -12.40
CA ASP A 50 -7.67 -0.91 -12.41
C ASP A 50 -6.85 0.27 -11.88
N VAL A 51 -5.76 -0.01 -11.17
CA VAL A 51 -4.84 1.01 -10.63
C VAL A 51 -4.11 1.70 -11.75
N GLN A 52 -4.01 3.03 -11.64
CA GLN A 52 -3.30 3.86 -12.61
C GLN A 52 -2.16 4.58 -11.93
N LYS A 53 -1.13 4.93 -12.72
CA LYS A 53 -0.02 5.75 -12.25
C LYS A 53 -0.54 7.08 -11.70
N GLY A 54 -0.24 7.38 -10.45
CA GLY A 54 -0.69 8.60 -9.77
C GLY A 54 -1.74 8.37 -8.70
N ASP A 55 -2.35 7.18 -8.67
CA ASP A 55 -3.40 6.84 -7.72
C ASP A 55 -2.93 6.90 -6.26
N ILE A 56 -3.88 7.13 -5.37
CA ILE A 56 -3.62 7.41 -3.95
C ILE A 56 -4.41 6.40 -3.11
N LEU A 57 -3.74 5.76 -2.16
CA LEU A 57 -4.43 4.93 -1.17
C LEU A 57 -4.78 5.74 0.06
N ILE A 58 -6.01 5.57 0.56
CA ILE A 58 -6.49 6.12 1.84
C ILE A 58 -6.74 4.96 2.80
N THR A 59 -6.08 4.95 3.96
CA THR A 59 -6.05 3.77 4.85
C THR A 59 -6.34 4.13 6.31
N GLY A 60 -6.84 3.14 7.06
CA GLY A 60 -7.13 3.26 8.49
C GLY A 60 -5.88 3.28 9.39
N GLN A 61 -6.05 2.78 10.61
CA GLN A 61 -4.98 2.62 11.60
C GLN A 61 -4.08 1.44 11.26
N ASN A 62 -2.80 1.57 11.58
CA ASN A 62 -1.81 0.48 11.55
C ASN A 62 -1.71 -0.24 10.19
N PHE A 63 -1.78 0.51 9.09
CA PHE A 63 -1.62 -0.04 7.74
C PHE A 63 -0.20 -0.59 7.53
N GLY A 64 -0.09 -1.74 6.88
CA GLY A 64 1.19 -2.44 6.69
C GLY A 64 1.68 -3.13 7.96
N SER A 65 0.76 -3.60 8.80
CA SER A 65 1.11 -4.34 10.02
C SER A 65 1.62 -5.76 9.72
N GLY A 66 2.13 -6.44 10.76
CA GLY A 66 2.56 -7.83 10.69
C GLY A 66 4.03 -8.01 10.28
N SER A 67 4.29 -9.03 9.48
CA SER A 67 5.64 -9.48 9.12
C SER A 67 6.49 -8.41 8.42
N SER A 68 7.82 -8.50 8.56
CA SER A 68 8.78 -7.62 7.89
C SER A 68 8.96 -7.98 6.41
N ARG A 69 7.95 -7.74 5.58
CA ARG A 69 8.04 -7.92 4.12
C ARG A 69 8.20 -6.59 3.41
N GLU A 70 9.30 -6.45 2.70
CA GLU A 70 9.56 -5.29 1.84
C GLU A 70 8.67 -5.31 0.59
N GLN A 71 8.30 -6.51 0.12
CA GLN A 71 7.43 -6.75 -1.04
C GLN A 71 6.08 -6.02 -0.95
N ALA A 72 5.54 -5.83 0.27
CA ALA A 72 4.32 -5.06 0.48
C ALA A 72 4.46 -3.57 0.08
N VAL A 73 5.65 -2.99 0.22
CA VAL A 73 5.95 -1.64 -0.27
C VAL A 73 6.26 -1.69 -1.77
N THR A 74 7.08 -2.65 -2.20
CA THR A 74 7.53 -2.79 -3.58
C THR A 74 6.37 -2.95 -4.56
N CYS A 75 5.39 -3.83 -4.26
CA CYS A 75 4.24 -4.06 -5.13
C CYS A 75 3.40 -2.79 -5.32
N LEU A 76 3.11 -2.04 -4.24
CA LEU A 76 2.31 -0.81 -4.31
C LEU A 76 3.02 0.29 -5.09
N LYS A 77 4.33 0.44 -4.86
CA LYS A 77 5.13 1.41 -5.62
C LYS A 77 5.18 1.05 -7.10
N ALA A 78 5.40 -0.22 -7.42
CA ALA A 78 5.49 -0.71 -8.79
C ALA A 78 4.13 -0.68 -9.51
N SER A 79 3.01 -0.81 -8.79
CA SER A 79 1.66 -0.69 -9.35
C SER A 79 1.28 0.74 -9.73
N GLY A 80 2.15 1.72 -9.47
CA GLY A 80 1.94 3.12 -9.84
C GLY A 80 1.23 3.96 -8.78
N VAL A 81 1.01 3.43 -7.57
CA VAL A 81 0.53 4.25 -6.44
C VAL A 81 1.55 5.35 -6.18
N ALA A 82 1.07 6.59 -6.09
CA ALA A 82 1.94 7.75 -5.86
C ALA A 82 2.25 7.96 -4.37
N THR A 83 1.28 7.71 -3.50
CA THR A 83 1.40 7.91 -2.06
C THR A 83 0.28 7.18 -1.31
N ILE A 84 0.47 6.99 -0.01
CA ILE A 84 -0.56 6.49 0.91
C ILE A 84 -0.84 7.54 1.97
N ILE A 85 -2.11 7.85 2.20
CA ILE A 85 -2.57 8.70 3.30
C ILE A 85 -3.27 7.82 4.33
N GLY A 86 -2.79 7.80 5.56
CA GLY A 86 -3.30 6.90 6.58
C GLY A 86 -3.41 7.54 7.97
N ILE A 87 -4.17 6.91 8.87
CA ILE A 87 -4.22 7.34 10.28
C ILE A 87 -2.90 6.99 10.97
N SER A 88 -2.39 5.77 10.76
CA SER A 88 -1.09 5.32 11.26
C SER A 88 -0.57 4.14 10.44
N PHE A 89 0.74 3.89 10.50
CA PHE A 89 1.42 2.85 9.74
C PHE A 89 2.18 1.90 10.67
N GLY A 90 2.27 0.62 10.28
CA GLY A 90 3.17 -0.33 10.92
C GLY A 90 4.62 0.14 10.84
N ARG A 91 5.37 0.08 11.94
CA ARG A 91 6.73 0.67 12.04
C ARG A 91 7.69 0.15 10.96
N ILE A 92 7.63 -1.14 10.65
CA ILE A 92 8.50 -1.77 9.66
C ILE A 92 8.09 -1.35 8.25
N PHE A 93 6.80 -1.39 7.93
CA PHE A 93 6.28 -0.90 6.65
C PHE A 93 6.66 0.56 6.42
N TYR A 94 6.52 1.41 7.44
CA TYR A 94 6.90 2.82 7.40
C TYR A 94 8.38 3.02 7.05
N ARG A 95 9.28 2.26 7.69
CA ARG A 95 10.72 2.28 7.38
C ARG A 95 10.99 1.79 5.96
N ASN A 96 10.37 0.69 5.54
CA ASN A 96 10.55 0.13 4.20
C ASN A 96 10.08 1.10 3.11
N ALA A 97 8.96 1.82 3.35
CA ALA A 97 8.47 2.86 2.46
C ALA A 97 9.49 3.98 2.29
N ILE A 98 10.09 4.48 3.38
CA ILE A 98 11.16 5.47 3.33
C ILE A 98 12.36 4.95 2.54
N ASN A 99 12.82 3.73 2.82
CA ASN A 99 13.96 3.11 2.13
C ASN A 99 13.72 2.97 0.61
N ASN A 100 12.46 2.75 0.22
CA ASN A 100 12.05 2.66 -1.18
C ASN A 100 11.67 4.01 -1.80
N ALA A 101 11.88 5.13 -1.10
CA ALA A 101 11.41 6.45 -1.54
C ALA A 101 9.92 6.47 -1.92
N PHE A 102 9.10 5.72 -1.19
CA PHE A 102 7.65 5.65 -1.34
C PHE A 102 6.97 6.54 -0.27
N PRO A 103 6.38 7.68 -0.67
CA PRO A 103 5.84 8.65 0.29
C PRO A 103 4.66 8.09 1.08
N LEU A 104 4.66 8.34 2.39
CA LEU A 104 3.54 8.09 3.29
C LEU A 104 3.15 9.41 3.98
N ILE A 105 1.85 9.66 4.08
CA ILE A 105 1.29 10.85 4.74
C ILE A 105 0.44 10.37 5.91
N GLN A 106 0.94 10.58 7.13
CA GLN A 106 0.17 10.27 8.34
C GLN A 106 -0.69 11.48 8.72
N SER A 107 -2.00 11.36 8.56
CA SER A 107 -2.95 12.43 8.91
C SER A 107 -4.26 11.85 9.43
N PRO A 108 -4.35 11.53 10.74
CA PRO A 108 -5.58 11.06 11.36
C PRO A 108 -6.77 11.96 11.07
N LYS A 109 -6.55 13.28 11.14
CA LYS A 109 -7.60 14.29 10.92
C LYS A 109 -8.13 14.29 9.49
N ALA A 110 -7.26 14.14 8.48
CA ALA A 110 -7.72 14.12 7.09
C ALA A 110 -8.51 12.84 6.79
N VAL A 111 -8.06 11.70 7.30
CA VAL A 111 -8.72 10.41 7.08
C VAL A 111 -10.05 10.33 7.82
N SER A 112 -10.16 10.85 9.04
CA SER A 112 -11.42 10.84 9.83
C SER A 112 -12.54 11.72 9.27
N TYR A 113 -12.28 12.52 8.23
CA TYR A 113 -13.34 13.23 7.49
C TYR A 113 -13.86 12.43 6.29
N ILE A 114 -13.16 11.35 5.93
CA ILE A 114 -13.48 10.49 4.79
C ILE A 114 -14.25 9.25 5.28
N PHE A 115 -13.77 8.64 6.36
CA PHE A 115 -14.40 7.54 7.11
C PHE A 115 -14.75 8.02 8.51
#